data_AF-A0A9P7Y990-F1
#
_entry.id   AF-A0A9P7Y990-F1
#
_cell.length_a   1.000
_cell.length_b   1.000
_cell.length_c   1.000
_cell.angle_alpha   90.00
_cell.angle_beta   90.00
_cell.angle_gamma   90.00
#
_symmetry.space_group_name_H-M   'P 1'
#
loop_
_entity.id
_entity.type
_entity.pdbx_description
1 polymer ?
#
loop_
_entity_poly.entity_id
_entity_poly.type
_entity_poly.pdbx_seq_one_letter_code
_entity_poly.pdbx_strand_id
1 'polypeptide(L)'
;MNLATGLKEARLNIPMEGEEDAALEAIKGLPTEQSVVVVEQPEQEYYPELEEPALRDQVPIKAPSYDMAGKVLPPIRNPESADEMTTFQNSLLAVQSRSEGFDKALDDLSELAHDIYYGVEIVKHHGVVEELTCFTLGVGTGKNPQENDRDHKAALILGSALQNNPTALKELISSQDHIVHPTCLTDSGNGIDFVDTLRSRIDQESNPSTLKSKVVAISSLLRQPSFRQDFLEKDGMNILLAYFLKEGEQFHIVRKKIGQLVMDNFLDEDLGAAVGEWPQGDITPANVCESNDRRLEDGCWERHLLKYVTSSPKQIWAQELLAALNKQRGKPVAADHKEL
;
A
#
# COMPACT_ATOMS: atom_id res chain seq x y z
N MET A 1 25.83 24.49 -13.07
CA MET A 1 26.49 25.74 -12.62
C MET A 1 27.99 25.49 -12.68
N ASN A 2 28.72 26.29 -13.46
CA ASN A 2 30.18 26.18 -13.53
C ASN A 2 30.79 26.92 -12.33
N LEU A 3 31.59 26.21 -11.51
CA LEU A 3 32.10 26.73 -10.24
C LEU A 3 33.24 27.75 -10.39
N ALA A 4 33.85 27.88 -11.58
CA ALA A 4 34.90 28.87 -11.82
C ALA A 4 34.38 30.21 -12.36
N THR A 5 33.21 30.23 -13.01
CA THR A 5 32.66 31.43 -13.68
C THR A 5 31.33 31.90 -13.11
N GLY A 6 30.68 31.12 -12.24
CA GLY A 6 29.46 31.53 -11.53
C GLY A 6 28.19 31.60 -12.37
N LEU A 7 28.23 31.24 -13.65
CA LEU A 7 27.07 31.26 -14.55
C LEU A 7 26.33 29.91 -14.59
N LYS A 8 25.00 29.97 -14.72
CA LYS A 8 24.13 28.80 -14.94
C LYS A 8 24.05 28.50 -16.44
N GLU A 9 24.81 27.51 -16.90
CA GLU A 9 24.69 26.99 -18.27
C GLU A 9 23.46 26.07 -18.38
N ALA A 10 22.59 26.35 -19.34
CA ALA A 10 21.49 25.47 -19.74
C ALA A 10 22.05 24.37 -20.66
N ARG A 11 21.79 23.10 -20.36
CA ARG A 11 22.06 21.99 -21.29
C ARG A 11 21.03 22.06 -22.41
N LEU A 12 21.44 22.54 -23.59
CA LEU A 12 20.67 22.49 -24.82
C LEU A 12 21.03 21.21 -25.61
N ASN A 13 20.00 20.63 -26.24
CA ASN A 13 19.94 19.41 -27.06
C ASN A 13 21.23 18.91 -27.74
N ILE A 14 21.50 17.61 -27.59
CA ILE A 14 22.36 16.87 -28.51
C ILE A 14 21.48 16.46 -29.71
N PRO A 15 21.71 16.97 -30.94
CA PRO A 15 21.00 16.45 -32.10
C PRO A 15 21.52 15.05 -32.43
N MET A 16 20.60 14.11 -32.64
CA MET A 16 20.92 12.83 -33.29
C MET A 16 21.17 13.10 -34.78
N GLU A 17 22.26 12.55 -35.32
CA GLU A 17 22.52 12.58 -36.77
C GLU A 17 21.36 11.92 -37.53
N GLY A 18 20.70 12.65 -38.43
CA GLY A 18 19.77 12.06 -39.41
C GLY A 18 18.49 12.84 -39.79
N GLU A 19 18.18 13.99 -39.19
CA GLU A 19 16.93 14.72 -39.49
C GLU A 19 17.18 16.22 -39.76
N GLU A 20 17.90 16.55 -40.84
CA GLU A 20 18.21 17.96 -41.14
C GLU A 20 17.15 18.69 -41.98
N ASP A 21 16.20 18.01 -42.62
CA ASP A 21 15.29 18.69 -43.58
C ASP A 21 13.81 18.74 -43.19
N ALA A 22 13.36 18.08 -42.11
CA ALA A 22 11.94 18.07 -41.73
C ALA A 22 11.57 19.05 -40.59
N ALA A 23 12.52 19.41 -39.73
CA ALA A 23 12.26 20.22 -38.54
C ALA A 23 12.25 21.74 -38.80
N LEU A 24 12.89 22.20 -39.88
CA LEU A 24 13.08 23.63 -40.14
C LEU A 24 11.85 24.33 -40.75
N GLU A 25 10.98 23.57 -41.43
CA GLU A 25 9.74 24.11 -42.03
C GLU A 25 8.56 24.18 -41.03
N ALA A 26 8.62 23.48 -39.90
CA ALA A 26 7.55 23.47 -38.89
C ALA A 26 7.57 24.69 -37.95
N ILE A 27 8.65 25.49 -37.93
CA ILE A 27 8.85 26.57 -36.94
C ILE A 27 8.52 27.96 -37.50
N LYS A 28 8.30 28.11 -38.82
CA LYS A 28 8.05 29.42 -39.46
C LYS A 28 6.64 30.01 -39.23
N GLY A 29 5.76 29.34 -38.47
CA GLY A 29 4.34 29.69 -38.41
C GLY A 29 3.75 30.03 -37.03
N LEU A 30 4.54 30.11 -35.96
CA LEU A 30 4.01 30.38 -34.62
C LEU A 30 4.10 31.87 -34.25
N PRO A 31 2.98 32.59 -34.07
CA PRO A 31 3.00 33.96 -33.58
C PRO A 31 3.41 33.97 -32.09
N THR A 32 4.45 34.73 -31.78
CA THR A 32 4.92 34.98 -30.41
C THR A 32 4.32 36.28 -29.90
N GLU A 33 3.18 36.19 -29.20
CA GLU A 33 2.70 37.32 -28.40
C GLU A 33 3.40 37.31 -27.04
N GLN A 34 4.30 38.28 -26.83
CA GLN A 34 4.84 38.60 -25.51
C GLN A 34 3.94 39.65 -24.87
N SER A 35 3.08 39.26 -23.93
CA SER A 35 2.39 40.20 -23.05
C SER A 35 3.25 40.45 -21.80
N VAL A 36 3.91 41.60 -21.76
CA VAL A 36 4.58 42.11 -20.56
C VAL A 36 3.58 43.00 -19.82
N VAL A 37 3.14 42.57 -18.65
CA VAL A 37 2.34 43.40 -17.74
C VAL A 37 3.31 44.08 -16.77
N VAL A 38 3.55 45.38 -16.97
CA VAL A 38 4.25 46.22 -16.01
C VAL A 38 3.24 46.66 -14.96
N VAL A 39 3.46 46.25 -13.71
CA VAL A 39 2.69 46.72 -12.55
C VAL A 39 3.38 47.96 -12.00
N GLU A 40 2.72 49.11 -12.06
CA GLU A 40 3.19 50.33 -11.37
C GLU A 40 3.11 50.10 -9.85
N GLN A 41 4.25 50.21 -9.17
CA GLN A 41 4.28 50.26 -7.71
C GLN A 41 3.86 51.67 -7.27
N PRO A 42 2.90 51.80 -6.34
CA PRO A 42 2.54 53.11 -5.80
C PRO A 42 3.66 53.66 -4.92
N GLU A 43 3.86 54.98 -5.01
CA GLU A 43 4.83 55.74 -4.22
C GLU A 43 4.58 55.56 -2.71
N GLN A 44 5.64 55.23 -1.98
CA GLN A 44 5.61 55.06 -0.52
C GLN A 44 5.42 56.41 0.18
N GLU A 45 4.25 56.62 0.79
CA GLU A 45 4.04 57.66 1.80
C GLU A 45 4.81 57.31 3.09
N TYR A 46 5.62 58.26 3.54
CA TYR A 46 6.48 58.18 4.72
C TYR A 46 5.63 58.39 6.00
N TYR A 47 5.40 57.32 6.77
CA TYR A 47 4.86 57.42 8.14
C TYR A 47 5.96 57.05 9.15
N PRO A 48 6.08 57.76 10.30
CA PRO A 48 7.18 57.55 11.22
C PRO A 48 7.06 56.20 11.95
N GLU A 49 8.18 55.46 11.98
CA GLU A 49 8.35 54.16 12.61
C GLU A 49 7.89 54.16 14.08
N LEU A 50 6.89 53.34 14.39
CA LEU A 50 6.72 52.81 15.74
C LEU A 50 7.70 51.63 15.86
N GLU A 51 8.63 51.71 16.82
CA GLU A 51 9.64 50.68 17.08
C GLU A 51 8.99 49.33 17.43
N GLU A 52 8.76 48.49 16.43
CA GLU A 52 8.51 47.07 16.66
C GLU A 52 9.84 46.39 17.04
N PRO A 53 9.85 45.54 18.09
CA PRO A 53 11.06 44.85 18.49
C PRO A 53 11.56 43.95 17.35
N ALA A 54 12.87 43.99 17.12
CA ALA A 54 13.51 43.24 16.05
C ALA A 54 13.17 41.74 16.12
N LEU A 55 12.91 41.12 14.96
CA LEU A 55 12.56 39.70 14.74
C LEU A 55 13.36 38.65 15.54
N ARG A 56 14.52 39.03 16.08
CA ARG A 56 15.38 38.23 16.96
C ARG A 56 14.77 37.94 18.35
N ASP A 57 13.75 38.69 18.77
CA ASP A 57 13.08 38.48 20.07
C ASP A 57 11.81 37.61 19.96
N GLN A 58 11.50 37.09 18.77
CA GLN A 58 10.38 36.15 18.57
C GLN A 58 10.85 34.72 18.81
N VAL A 59 10.22 34.05 19.80
CA VAL A 59 10.34 32.61 20.09
C VAL A 59 10.33 31.83 18.76
N PRO A 60 11.17 30.79 18.56
CA PRO A 60 11.24 30.08 17.29
C PRO A 60 9.85 29.61 16.87
N ILE A 61 9.28 30.26 15.86
CA ILE A 61 8.05 29.80 15.22
C ILE A 61 8.43 28.47 14.58
N LYS A 62 8.05 27.36 15.22
CA LYS A 62 8.12 26.04 14.57
C LYS A 62 7.38 26.19 13.26
N ALA A 63 8.09 25.99 12.15
CA ALA A 63 7.46 25.96 10.84
C ALA A 63 6.30 24.95 10.88
N PRO A 64 5.12 25.28 10.35
CA PRO A 64 4.00 24.33 10.30
C PRO A 64 4.48 23.05 9.62
N SER A 65 4.11 21.91 10.20
CA SER A 65 4.47 20.59 9.67
C SER A 65 4.03 20.49 8.21
N TYR A 66 4.99 20.24 7.31
CA TYR A 66 4.73 20.08 5.89
C TYR A 66 4.16 18.67 5.64
N ASP A 67 2.90 18.57 5.23
CA ASP A 67 2.33 17.27 4.83
C ASP A 67 2.88 16.88 3.46
N MET A 68 3.82 15.93 3.45
CA MET A 68 4.48 15.45 2.23
C MET A 68 3.49 14.86 1.22
N ALA A 69 2.31 14.41 1.65
CA ALA A 69 1.31 13.82 0.75
C ALA A 69 0.57 14.87 -0.09
N GLY A 70 0.46 16.12 0.40
CA GLY A 70 -0.39 17.14 -0.21
C GLY A 70 -1.87 16.75 -0.27
N LYS A 71 -2.71 17.64 -0.81
CA LYS A 71 -4.12 17.30 -1.09
C LYS A 71 -4.17 16.43 -2.35
N VAL A 72 -4.69 15.21 -2.21
CA VAL A 72 -4.97 14.34 -3.36
C VAL A 72 -6.09 14.99 -4.18
N LEU A 73 -5.76 15.43 -5.39
CA LEU A 73 -6.71 16.09 -6.27
C LEU A 73 -7.51 15.06 -7.07
N PRO A 74 -8.80 15.33 -7.35
CA PRO A 74 -9.55 14.49 -8.27
C PRO A 74 -8.90 14.47 -9.65
N PRO A 75 -9.06 13.36 -10.40
CA PRO A 75 -8.59 13.30 -11.77
C PRO A 75 -9.23 14.41 -12.61
N ILE A 76 -8.45 14.94 -13.55
CA ILE A 76 -8.90 16.04 -14.43
C ILE A 76 -10.05 15.51 -15.28
N ARG A 77 -11.19 16.22 -15.24
CA ARG A 77 -12.35 15.90 -16.09
C ARG A 77 -12.01 16.18 -17.55
N ASN A 78 -11.80 15.12 -18.32
CA ASN A 78 -11.79 15.13 -19.77
C ASN A 78 -13.19 14.66 -20.23
N PRO A 79 -13.78 15.18 -21.32
CA PRO A 79 -15.00 14.63 -21.90
C PRO A 79 -15.00 13.09 -22.09
N GLU A 80 -13.83 12.45 -22.24
CA GLU A 80 -13.70 10.98 -22.25
C GLU A 80 -13.71 10.35 -20.84
N SER A 81 -13.30 11.06 -19.79
CA SER A 81 -13.27 10.58 -18.39
C SER A 81 -14.45 11.04 -17.54
N ALA A 82 -15.40 11.79 -18.12
CA ALA A 82 -16.61 12.22 -17.42
C ALA A 82 -17.48 11.04 -16.93
N ASP A 83 -17.33 9.87 -17.56
CA ASP A 83 -18.03 8.64 -17.18
C ASP A 83 -17.37 7.91 -15.99
N GLU A 84 -16.06 8.08 -15.76
CA GLU A 84 -15.32 7.36 -14.71
C GLU A 84 -15.81 7.72 -13.30
N MET A 85 -15.97 9.00 -12.98
CA MET A 85 -16.43 9.43 -11.65
C MET A 85 -17.86 8.93 -11.37
N THR A 86 -18.72 8.95 -12.39
CA THR A 86 -20.10 8.45 -12.27
C THR A 86 -20.10 6.94 -12.07
N THR A 87 -19.29 6.23 -12.85
CA THR A 87 -19.08 4.78 -12.72
C THR A 87 -18.57 4.44 -11.32
N PHE A 88 -17.55 5.14 -10.83
CA PHE A 88 -17.00 4.98 -9.49
C PHE A 88 -18.08 5.12 -8.40
N GLN A 89 -18.85 6.20 -8.42
CA GLN A 89 -19.90 6.45 -7.43
C GLN A 89 -21.00 5.38 -7.46
N ASN A 90 -21.42 4.96 -8.66
CA ASN A 90 -22.39 3.88 -8.80
C ASN A 90 -21.85 2.55 -8.28
N SER A 91 -20.57 2.26 -8.54
CA SER A 91 -19.94 1.03 -8.10
C SER A 91 -19.75 0.97 -6.59
N LEU A 92 -19.42 2.09 -5.93
CA LEU A 92 -19.40 2.18 -4.47
C LEU A 92 -20.78 1.83 -3.86
N LEU A 93 -21.86 2.41 -4.40
CA LEU A 93 -23.21 2.13 -3.92
C LEU A 93 -23.62 0.68 -4.17
N ALA A 94 -23.29 0.13 -5.33
CA ALA A 94 -23.59 -1.25 -5.69
C ALA A 94 -22.84 -2.25 -4.80
N VAL A 95 -21.58 -1.99 -4.48
CA VAL A 95 -20.80 -2.82 -3.54
C VAL A 95 -21.37 -2.73 -2.13
N GLN A 96 -21.62 -1.52 -1.63
CA GLN A 96 -22.15 -1.33 -0.27
C GLN A 96 -23.51 -2.00 -0.05
N SER A 97 -24.38 -1.99 -1.06
CA SER A 97 -25.74 -2.54 -0.96
C SER A 97 -25.88 -3.97 -1.49
N ARG A 98 -24.80 -4.56 -2.04
CA ARG A 98 -24.81 -5.83 -2.78
C ARG A 98 -25.94 -5.88 -3.84
N SER A 99 -26.13 -4.79 -4.57
CA SER A 99 -27.25 -4.64 -5.52
C SER A 99 -27.08 -5.45 -6.80
N GLU A 100 -28.11 -5.43 -7.66
CA GLU A 100 -27.97 -5.86 -9.06
C GLU A 100 -26.80 -5.09 -9.71
N GLY A 101 -25.89 -5.82 -10.36
CA GLY A 101 -24.64 -5.27 -10.91
C GLY A 101 -23.42 -5.35 -10.00
N PHE A 102 -23.51 -5.98 -8.81
CA PHE A 102 -22.40 -6.13 -7.87
C PHE A 102 -21.08 -6.63 -8.51
N ASP A 103 -21.14 -7.66 -9.35
CA ASP A 103 -19.93 -8.21 -9.98
C ASP A 103 -19.26 -7.21 -10.92
N LYS A 104 -20.05 -6.47 -11.70
CA LYS A 104 -19.54 -5.40 -12.57
C LYS A 104 -18.96 -4.26 -11.72
N ALA A 105 -19.61 -3.91 -10.62
CA ALA A 105 -19.12 -2.88 -9.74
C ALA A 105 -17.74 -3.24 -9.13
N LEU A 106 -17.50 -4.51 -8.82
CA LEU A 106 -16.18 -4.98 -8.41
C LEU A 106 -15.15 -4.88 -9.55
N ASP A 107 -15.52 -5.17 -10.79
CA ASP A 107 -14.64 -4.98 -11.96
C ASP A 107 -14.25 -3.49 -12.10
N ASP A 108 -15.26 -2.61 -12.13
CA ASP A 108 -15.06 -1.17 -12.29
C ASP A 108 -14.20 -0.60 -11.14
N LEU A 109 -14.45 -1.00 -9.88
CA LEU A 109 -13.61 -0.58 -8.75
C LEU A 109 -12.19 -1.16 -8.81
N SER A 110 -12.02 -2.39 -9.28
CA SER A 110 -10.70 -3.00 -9.41
C SER A 110 -9.84 -2.25 -10.42
N GLU A 111 -10.44 -1.74 -11.50
CA GLU A 111 -9.75 -0.90 -12.47
C GLU A 111 -9.41 0.46 -11.88
N LEU A 112 -10.24 1.06 -11.02
CA LEU A 112 -10.02 2.41 -10.50
C LEU A 112 -9.15 2.47 -9.23
N ALA A 113 -9.14 1.40 -8.42
CA ALA A 113 -8.52 1.39 -7.09
C ALA A 113 -7.00 1.62 -7.06
N HIS A 114 -6.31 1.47 -8.19
CA HIS A 114 -4.86 1.72 -8.27
C HIS A 114 -4.52 3.22 -8.38
N ASP A 115 -5.50 4.07 -8.71
CA ASP A 115 -5.33 5.53 -8.68
C ASP A 115 -5.38 6.04 -7.24
N ILE A 116 -4.49 6.97 -6.91
CA ILE A 116 -4.34 7.49 -5.55
C ILE A 116 -5.62 8.16 -5.06
N TYR A 117 -6.33 8.90 -5.92
CA TYR A 117 -7.58 9.56 -5.56
C TYR A 117 -8.69 8.55 -5.31
N TYR A 118 -8.95 7.63 -6.24
CA TYR A 118 -10.01 6.64 -6.07
C TYR A 118 -9.73 5.69 -4.89
N GLY A 119 -8.47 5.32 -4.66
CA GLY A 119 -8.07 4.54 -3.48
C GLY A 119 -8.41 5.25 -2.16
N VAL A 120 -8.15 6.57 -2.07
CA VAL A 120 -8.54 7.39 -0.91
C VAL A 120 -10.05 7.43 -0.75
N GLU A 121 -10.80 7.62 -1.83
CA GLU A 121 -12.26 7.69 -1.74
C GLU A 121 -12.87 6.34 -1.34
N ILE A 122 -12.37 5.20 -1.86
CA ILE A 122 -12.83 3.86 -1.45
C ILE A 122 -12.74 3.68 0.07
N VAL A 123 -11.59 4.01 0.67
CA VAL A 123 -11.37 3.74 2.11
C VAL A 123 -12.15 4.66 3.05
N LYS A 124 -12.61 5.82 2.56
CA LYS A 124 -13.52 6.70 3.30
C LYS A 124 -14.94 6.15 3.41
N HIS A 125 -15.34 5.22 2.53
CA HIS A 125 -16.66 4.61 2.56
C HIS A 125 -16.67 3.36 3.44
N HIS A 126 -17.02 3.52 4.72
CA HIS A 126 -17.01 2.46 5.74
C HIS A 126 -17.75 1.19 5.31
N GLY A 127 -18.95 1.32 4.75
CA GLY A 127 -19.73 0.17 4.28
C GLY A 127 -19.08 -0.56 3.09
N VAL A 128 -18.37 0.16 2.22
CA VAL A 128 -17.61 -0.47 1.11
C VAL A 128 -16.39 -1.19 1.66
N VAL A 129 -15.65 -0.58 2.59
CA VAL A 129 -14.50 -1.20 3.25
C VAL A 129 -14.92 -2.47 4.00
N GLU A 130 -16.04 -2.44 4.72
CA GLU A 130 -16.56 -3.62 5.42
C GLU A 130 -16.87 -4.74 4.43
N GLU A 131 -17.58 -4.44 3.34
CA GLU A 131 -17.93 -5.42 2.32
C GLU A 131 -16.69 -6.03 1.65
N LEU A 132 -15.74 -5.20 1.22
CA LEU A 132 -14.47 -5.66 0.65
C LEU A 132 -13.67 -6.51 1.65
N THR A 133 -13.69 -6.16 2.93
CA THR A 133 -13.08 -6.97 4.00
C THR A 133 -13.74 -8.34 4.11
N CYS A 134 -15.08 -8.40 4.12
CA CYS A 134 -15.83 -9.65 4.20
C CYS A 134 -15.52 -10.60 3.04
N PHE A 135 -15.52 -10.09 1.81
CA PHE A 135 -15.14 -10.88 0.63
C PHE A 135 -13.64 -11.25 0.64
N THR A 136 -12.76 -10.39 1.12
CA THR A 136 -11.34 -10.74 1.33
C THR A 136 -11.19 -11.92 2.30
N LEU A 137 -12.04 -12.00 3.33
CA LEU A 137 -12.10 -13.13 4.26
C LEU A 137 -12.83 -14.37 3.70
N GLY A 138 -13.45 -14.28 2.53
CA GLY A 138 -14.29 -15.34 1.95
C GLY A 138 -15.58 -15.60 2.75
N VAL A 139 -16.09 -14.55 3.41
CA VAL A 139 -17.31 -14.60 4.22
C VAL A 139 -18.48 -14.11 3.38
N GLY A 140 -19.51 -14.96 3.27
CA GLY A 140 -20.66 -14.70 2.39
C GLY A 140 -20.44 -15.13 0.95
N THR A 141 -19.30 -15.76 0.62
CA THR A 141 -19.11 -16.51 -0.62
C THR A 141 -19.39 -17.99 -0.38
N GLY A 142 -20.23 -18.56 -1.24
CA GLY A 142 -20.50 -19.99 -1.29
C GLY A 142 -19.41 -20.71 -2.10
N LYS A 143 -19.67 -21.97 -2.42
CA LYS A 143 -18.68 -22.82 -3.12
C LYS A 143 -18.59 -22.55 -4.63
N ASN A 144 -19.26 -21.51 -5.13
CA ASN A 144 -19.35 -21.25 -6.57
C ASN A 144 -18.09 -20.54 -7.09
N PRO A 145 -17.53 -20.93 -8.25
CA PRO A 145 -16.35 -20.27 -8.81
C PRO A 145 -16.52 -18.77 -9.08
N GLN A 146 -17.72 -18.32 -9.46
CA GLN A 146 -18.04 -16.89 -9.63
C GLN A 146 -17.96 -16.12 -8.30
N GLU A 147 -18.33 -16.77 -7.19
CA GLU A 147 -18.22 -16.16 -5.86
C GLU A 147 -16.77 -16.09 -5.41
N ASN A 148 -15.92 -17.08 -5.75
CA ASN A 148 -14.48 -17.02 -5.49
C ASN A 148 -13.76 -15.89 -6.28
N ASP A 149 -14.32 -15.46 -7.41
CA ASP A 149 -13.80 -14.29 -8.15
C ASP A 149 -14.08 -12.98 -7.40
N ARG A 150 -15.17 -12.92 -6.61
CA ARG A 150 -15.47 -11.78 -5.73
C ARG A 150 -14.43 -11.65 -4.62
N ASP A 151 -14.03 -12.76 -4.00
CA ASP A 151 -12.93 -12.79 -3.02
C ASP A 151 -11.64 -12.21 -3.61
N HIS A 152 -11.31 -12.63 -4.85
CA HIS A 152 -10.12 -12.17 -5.56
C HIS A 152 -10.17 -10.66 -5.81
N LYS A 153 -11.27 -10.17 -6.39
CA LYS A 153 -11.46 -8.74 -6.71
C LYS A 153 -11.48 -7.89 -5.46
N ALA A 154 -12.19 -8.30 -4.41
CA ALA A 154 -12.25 -7.55 -3.17
C ALA A 154 -10.86 -7.38 -2.53
N ALA A 155 -10.09 -8.47 -2.46
CA ALA A 155 -8.72 -8.40 -1.96
C ALA A 155 -7.81 -7.54 -2.86
N LEU A 156 -8.00 -7.60 -4.17
CA LEU A 156 -7.26 -6.78 -5.13
C LEU A 156 -7.59 -5.29 -4.98
N ILE A 157 -8.87 -4.92 -4.85
CA ILE A 157 -9.32 -3.54 -4.63
C ILE A 157 -8.74 -2.99 -3.33
N LEU A 158 -8.92 -3.71 -2.21
CA LEU A 158 -8.44 -3.27 -0.90
C LEU A 158 -6.91 -3.14 -0.88
N GLY A 159 -6.20 -4.10 -1.45
CA GLY A 159 -4.75 -4.03 -1.59
C GLY A 159 -4.28 -2.87 -2.45
N SER A 160 -4.90 -2.65 -3.61
CA SER A 160 -4.50 -1.61 -4.56
C SER A 160 -4.78 -0.21 -4.04
N ALA A 161 -5.94 0.00 -3.38
CA ALA A 161 -6.33 1.28 -2.80
C ALA A 161 -5.33 1.79 -1.75
N LEU A 162 -4.72 0.87 -1.00
CA LEU A 162 -3.78 1.17 0.09
C LEU A 162 -2.32 1.15 -0.36
N GLN A 163 -1.99 0.40 -1.41
CA GLN A 163 -0.62 0.23 -1.86
C GLN A 163 -0.02 1.56 -2.32
N ASN A 164 1.10 1.96 -1.71
CA ASN A 164 1.78 3.24 -1.99
C ASN A 164 0.88 4.48 -1.81
N ASN A 165 -0.18 4.38 -0.99
CA ASN A 165 -1.14 5.46 -0.76
C ASN A 165 -1.17 5.86 0.72
N PRO A 166 -0.23 6.71 1.19
CA PRO A 166 -0.17 7.12 2.59
C PRO A 166 -1.41 7.90 3.04
N THR A 167 -2.09 8.61 2.12
CA THR A 167 -3.33 9.31 2.43
C THR A 167 -4.47 8.33 2.69
N ALA A 168 -4.65 7.31 1.83
CA ALA A 168 -5.66 6.28 2.07
C ALA A 168 -5.39 5.52 3.37
N LEU A 169 -4.12 5.23 3.67
CA LEU A 169 -3.70 4.66 4.94
C LEU A 169 -4.14 5.54 6.14
N LYS A 170 -3.93 6.85 6.10
CA LYS A 170 -4.40 7.76 7.17
C LYS A 170 -5.92 7.72 7.33
N GLU A 171 -6.67 7.73 6.22
CA GLU A 171 -8.14 7.70 6.24
C GLU A 171 -8.70 6.36 6.78
N LEU A 172 -7.98 5.26 6.54
CA LEU A 172 -8.35 3.91 6.96
C LEU A 172 -8.51 3.77 8.47
N ILE A 173 -7.84 4.62 9.26
CA ILE A 173 -7.95 4.64 10.73
C ILE A 173 -9.42 4.81 11.16
N SER A 174 -10.19 5.63 10.42
CA SER A 174 -11.62 5.82 10.70
C SER A 174 -12.48 4.58 10.43
N SER A 175 -11.99 3.68 9.58
CA SER A 175 -12.64 2.45 9.14
C SER A 175 -12.08 1.20 9.83
N GLN A 176 -11.19 1.35 10.82
CA GLN A 176 -10.42 0.23 11.37
C GLN A 176 -11.29 -0.87 11.96
N ASP A 177 -12.36 -0.50 12.67
CA ASP A 177 -13.29 -1.49 13.26
C ASP A 177 -13.98 -2.33 12.18
N HIS A 178 -14.25 -1.75 11.02
CA HIS A 178 -14.81 -2.44 9.85
C HIS A 178 -13.81 -3.38 9.14
N ILE A 179 -12.53 -3.34 9.55
CA ILE A 179 -11.47 -4.20 9.01
C ILE A 179 -11.13 -5.29 10.02
N VAL A 180 -10.90 -4.92 11.29
CA VAL A 180 -10.54 -5.86 12.35
C VAL A 180 -11.75 -6.67 12.80
N HIS A 181 -12.91 -6.03 12.92
CA HIS A 181 -14.15 -6.62 13.42
C HIS A 181 -15.35 -6.40 12.47
N PRO A 182 -15.27 -6.76 11.17
CA PRO A 182 -16.38 -6.57 10.24
C PRO A 182 -17.61 -7.37 10.68
N THR A 183 -18.82 -6.83 10.51
CA THR A 183 -20.05 -7.54 10.88
C THR A 183 -20.28 -8.71 9.93
N CYS A 184 -20.06 -8.46 8.63
CA CYS A 184 -20.34 -9.39 7.53
C CYS A 184 -21.77 -9.96 7.57
N LEU A 185 -22.23 -10.54 6.45
CA LEU A 185 -23.49 -11.29 6.46
C LEU A 185 -23.27 -12.64 7.17
N THR A 186 -23.16 -12.62 8.49
CA THR A 186 -23.15 -13.82 9.34
C THR A 186 -24.51 -13.99 10.02
N ASP A 187 -24.93 -15.25 10.20
CA ASP A 187 -26.24 -15.58 10.80
C ASP A 187 -26.43 -15.01 12.22
N SER A 188 -25.34 -14.67 12.91
CA SER A 188 -25.32 -14.17 14.28
C SER A 188 -25.44 -12.65 14.42
N GLY A 189 -25.23 -11.86 13.35
CA GLY A 189 -25.21 -10.40 13.42
C GLY A 189 -24.13 -9.78 14.32
N ASN A 190 -23.18 -10.59 14.79
CA ASN A 190 -22.02 -10.17 15.58
C ASN A 190 -20.81 -10.02 14.68
N GLY A 191 -19.96 -9.02 14.95
CA GLY A 191 -18.65 -8.85 14.32
C GLY A 191 -17.81 -10.13 14.37
N ILE A 192 -17.15 -10.45 13.26
CA ILE A 192 -16.14 -11.50 13.19
C ILE A 192 -14.75 -10.89 13.31
N ASP A 193 -13.79 -11.63 13.84
CA ASP A 193 -12.41 -11.20 13.89
C ASP A 193 -11.67 -11.52 12.59
N PHE A 194 -10.94 -10.55 12.02
CA PHE A 194 -10.23 -10.71 10.76
C PHE A 194 -9.23 -11.87 10.80
N VAL A 195 -8.36 -11.90 11.82
CA VAL A 195 -7.24 -12.84 11.90
C VAL A 195 -7.75 -14.25 12.21
N ASP A 196 -8.70 -14.37 13.15
CA ASP A 196 -9.29 -15.66 13.49
C ASP A 196 -10.12 -16.23 12.33
N THR A 197 -10.85 -15.37 11.60
CA THR A 197 -11.58 -15.80 10.41
C THR A 197 -10.63 -16.31 9.34
N LEU A 198 -9.55 -15.56 9.05
CA LEU A 198 -8.54 -15.97 8.08
C LEU A 198 -7.89 -17.30 8.46
N ARG A 199 -7.58 -17.50 9.74
CA ARG A 199 -7.06 -18.76 10.30
C ARG A 199 -8.03 -19.91 10.09
N SER A 200 -9.32 -19.73 10.42
CA SER A 200 -10.33 -20.79 10.28
C SER A 200 -10.55 -21.24 8.84
N ARG A 201 -10.17 -20.40 7.86
CA ARG A 201 -10.37 -20.61 6.42
C ARG A 201 -9.09 -20.88 5.64
N ILE A 202 -7.98 -21.14 6.34
CA ILE A 202 -6.66 -21.29 5.73
C ILE A 202 -6.60 -22.37 4.63
N ASP A 203 -7.38 -23.44 4.81
CA ASP A 203 -7.47 -24.58 3.88
C ASP A 203 -8.59 -24.45 2.85
N GLN A 204 -9.48 -23.46 2.98
CA GLN A 204 -10.63 -23.29 2.09
C GLN A 204 -10.23 -22.61 0.77
N GLU A 205 -9.26 -21.70 0.81
CA GLU A 205 -8.77 -21.04 -0.40
C GLU A 205 -7.69 -21.89 -1.08
N SER A 206 -7.97 -22.27 -2.32
CA SER A 206 -7.10 -23.11 -3.17
C SER A 206 -6.62 -22.38 -4.42
N ASN A 207 -7.22 -21.24 -4.78
CA ASN A 207 -6.80 -20.43 -5.92
C ASN A 207 -5.55 -19.61 -5.55
N PRO A 208 -4.41 -19.82 -6.24
CA PRO A 208 -3.18 -19.10 -5.95
C PRO A 208 -3.27 -17.59 -6.23
N SER A 209 -4.05 -17.17 -7.23
CA SER A 209 -4.23 -15.75 -7.56
C SER A 209 -5.05 -15.02 -6.50
N THR A 210 -6.08 -15.69 -5.98
CA THR A 210 -6.87 -15.17 -4.86
C THR A 210 -6.02 -15.07 -3.60
N LEU A 211 -5.28 -16.11 -3.22
CA LEU A 211 -4.35 -16.04 -2.08
C LEU A 211 -3.31 -14.95 -2.24
N LYS A 212 -2.69 -14.81 -3.41
CA LYS A 212 -1.74 -13.73 -3.69
C LYS A 212 -2.37 -12.37 -3.41
N SER A 213 -3.61 -12.17 -3.85
CA SER A 213 -4.32 -10.89 -3.68
C SER A 213 -4.67 -10.64 -2.21
N LYS A 214 -5.10 -11.68 -1.47
CA LYS A 214 -5.29 -11.62 -0.01
C LYS A 214 -3.98 -11.24 0.70
N VAL A 215 -2.84 -11.81 0.29
CA VAL A 215 -1.52 -11.44 0.83
C VAL A 215 -1.16 -9.98 0.48
N VAL A 216 -1.49 -9.47 -0.71
CA VAL A 216 -1.28 -8.05 -1.05
C VAL A 216 -2.13 -7.12 -0.17
N ALA A 217 -3.40 -7.47 0.05
CA ALA A 217 -4.28 -6.73 0.95
C ALA A 217 -3.71 -6.70 2.38
N ILE A 218 -3.37 -7.87 2.93
CA ILE A 218 -2.76 -7.97 4.27
C ILE A 218 -1.46 -7.15 4.33
N SER A 219 -0.59 -7.26 3.33
CA SER A 219 0.67 -6.50 3.26
C SER A 219 0.46 -4.99 3.34
N SER A 220 -0.66 -4.49 2.81
CA SER A 220 -0.99 -3.07 2.81
C SER A 220 -1.64 -2.66 4.13
N LEU A 221 -2.51 -3.51 4.70
CA LEU A 221 -3.11 -3.32 6.02
C LEU A 221 -2.05 -3.31 7.15
N LEU A 222 -1.02 -4.15 7.07
CA LEU A 222 0.09 -4.18 8.04
C LEU A 222 0.90 -2.87 8.10
N ARG A 223 0.74 -1.96 7.13
CA ARG A 223 1.34 -0.62 7.22
C ARG A 223 0.67 0.21 8.32
N GLN A 224 -0.56 -0.10 8.71
CA GLN A 224 -1.20 0.48 9.89
C GLN A 224 -0.66 -0.15 11.17
N PRO A 225 -0.07 0.64 12.10
CA PRO A 225 0.50 0.09 13.33
C PRO A 225 -0.52 -0.69 14.18
N SER A 226 -1.75 -0.19 14.29
CA SER A 226 -2.80 -0.81 15.08
C SER A 226 -3.25 -2.17 14.53
N PHE A 227 -3.46 -2.26 13.21
CA PHE A 227 -3.76 -3.54 12.55
C PHE A 227 -2.57 -4.51 12.64
N ARG A 228 -1.33 -4.01 12.46
CA ARG A 228 -0.12 -4.83 12.57
C ARG A 228 0.04 -5.44 13.96
N GLN A 229 -0.16 -4.64 15.00
CA GLN A 229 -0.11 -5.13 16.38
C GLN A 229 -1.14 -6.23 16.61
N ASP A 230 -2.41 -5.99 16.24
CA ASP A 230 -3.48 -6.99 16.37
C ASP A 230 -3.18 -8.29 15.60
N PHE A 231 -2.64 -8.14 14.38
CA PHE A 231 -2.21 -9.25 13.54
C PHE A 231 -1.10 -10.07 14.18
N LEU A 232 -0.10 -9.43 14.81
CA LEU A 232 0.98 -10.12 15.52
C LEU A 232 0.50 -10.79 16.81
N GLU A 233 -0.29 -10.09 17.62
CA GLU A 233 -0.84 -10.61 18.89
C GLU A 233 -1.70 -11.86 18.69
N LYS A 234 -2.41 -11.92 17.55
CA LYS A 234 -3.22 -13.07 17.17
C LYS A 234 -2.47 -14.04 16.26
N ASP A 235 -1.15 -14.18 16.33
CA ASP A 235 -0.39 -15.18 15.56
C ASP A 235 -0.63 -15.15 14.03
N GLY A 236 -0.85 -13.97 13.46
CA GLY A 236 -1.12 -13.80 12.03
C GLY A 236 0.05 -14.26 11.15
N MET A 237 1.28 -14.20 11.66
CA MET A 237 2.47 -14.72 10.97
C MET A 237 2.39 -16.24 10.76
N ASN A 238 1.72 -16.98 11.65
CA ASN A 238 1.52 -18.42 11.49
C ASN A 238 0.62 -18.71 10.27
N ILE A 239 -0.33 -17.81 9.98
CA ILE A 239 -1.20 -17.90 8.79
C ILE A 239 -0.38 -17.71 7.51
N LEU A 240 0.48 -16.69 7.47
CA LEU A 240 1.36 -16.44 6.33
C LEU A 240 2.32 -17.62 6.09
N LEU A 241 2.89 -18.19 7.15
CA LEU A 241 3.75 -19.37 7.02
C LEU A 241 2.98 -20.58 6.48
N ALA A 242 1.74 -20.79 6.90
CA ALA A 242 0.91 -21.87 6.34
C ALA A 242 0.59 -21.65 4.86
N TYR A 243 0.31 -20.42 4.42
CA TYR A 243 0.19 -20.11 2.99
C TYR A 243 1.50 -20.35 2.22
N PHE A 244 2.65 -20.00 2.81
CA PHE A 244 3.96 -20.27 2.22
C PHE A 244 4.21 -21.78 2.03
N LEU A 245 3.71 -22.59 2.97
CA LEU A 245 3.88 -24.04 2.98
C LEU A 245 2.88 -24.82 2.12
N LYS A 246 1.86 -24.18 1.52
CA LYS A 246 0.95 -24.85 0.58
C LYS A 246 1.75 -25.52 -0.53
N GLU A 247 1.39 -26.75 -0.90
CA GLU A 247 2.14 -27.54 -1.89
C GLU A 247 1.80 -27.16 -3.33
N GLY A 248 2.77 -27.30 -4.25
CA GLY A 248 2.60 -27.04 -5.68
C GLY A 248 3.34 -25.80 -6.19
N GLU A 249 3.72 -25.86 -7.46
CA GLU A 249 4.45 -24.78 -8.14
C GLU A 249 3.57 -23.55 -8.39
N GLN A 250 2.25 -23.74 -8.56
CA GLN A 250 1.29 -22.66 -8.76
C GLN A 250 1.26 -21.66 -7.59
N PHE A 251 1.62 -22.09 -6.37
CA PHE A 251 1.72 -21.22 -5.19
C PHE A 251 3.06 -20.47 -5.11
N HIS A 252 3.96 -20.60 -6.09
CA HIS A 252 5.21 -19.83 -6.14
C HIS A 252 4.95 -18.32 -6.12
N ILE A 253 3.92 -17.86 -6.83
CA ILE A 253 3.53 -16.45 -6.83
C ILE A 253 3.12 -15.96 -5.43
N VAL A 254 2.52 -16.84 -4.63
CA VAL A 254 2.09 -16.55 -3.26
C VAL A 254 3.31 -16.51 -2.34
N ARG A 255 4.20 -17.51 -2.42
CA ARG A 255 5.45 -17.56 -1.63
C ARG A 255 6.31 -16.32 -1.84
N LYS A 256 6.50 -15.91 -3.09
CA LYS A 256 7.24 -14.69 -3.43
C LYS A 256 6.58 -13.46 -2.80
N LYS A 257 5.24 -13.35 -2.88
CA LYS A 257 4.51 -12.21 -2.33
C LYS A 257 4.54 -12.18 -0.80
N ILE A 258 4.49 -13.33 -0.13
CA ILE A 258 4.70 -13.44 1.32
C ILE A 258 6.11 -12.97 1.69
N GLY A 259 7.13 -13.40 0.93
CA GLY A 259 8.50 -12.94 1.15
C GLY A 259 8.63 -11.42 1.04
N GLN A 260 8.00 -10.82 0.02
CA GLN A 260 7.93 -9.36 -0.11
C GLN A 260 7.21 -8.71 1.07
N LEU A 261 6.02 -9.21 1.45
CA LEU A 261 5.27 -8.71 2.60
C LEU A 261 6.14 -8.68 3.87
N VAL A 262 6.86 -9.78 4.14
CA VAL A 262 7.69 -9.91 5.32
C VAL A 262 8.86 -8.93 5.28
N MET A 263 9.53 -8.78 4.14
CA MET A 263 10.59 -7.78 3.96
C MET A 263 10.06 -6.37 4.21
N ASP A 264 8.98 -6.02 3.51
CA ASP A 264 8.37 -4.68 3.46
C ASP A 264 7.86 -4.22 4.84
N ASN A 265 7.37 -5.13 5.68
CA ASN A 265 6.71 -4.79 6.94
C ASN A 265 7.56 -5.04 8.19
N PHE A 266 8.53 -5.96 8.15
CA PHE A 266 9.23 -6.40 9.37
C PHE A 266 10.75 -6.45 9.28
N LEU A 267 11.35 -6.64 8.10
CA LEU A 267 12.79 -6.94 8.01
C LEU A 267 13.64 -5.83 7.41
N ASP A 268 13.08 -5.03 6.49
CA ASP A 268 13.82 -4.04 5.71
C ASP A 268 13.42 -2.60 6.08
N GLU A 269 14.25 -1.97 6.90
CA GLU A 269 14.05 -0.59 7.37
C GLU A 269 13.99 0.42 6.20
N ASP A 270 14.74 0.17 5.12
CA ASP A 270 14.77 1.04 3.94
C ASP A 270 13.42 1.02 3.19
N LEU A 271 12.62 -0.04 3.39
CA LEU A 271 11.26 -0.17 2.85
C LEU A 271 10.18 0.26 3.86
N GLY A 272 10.57 0.89 4.97
CA GLY A 272 9.69 1.35 6.03
C GLY A 272 9.16 0.22 6.91
N ALA A 273 9.92 -0.87 7.09
CA ALA A 273 9.56 -1.96 7.98
C ALA A 273 9.65 -1.55 9.46
N ALA A 274 8.75 -2.09 10.27
CA ALA A 274 8.79 -1.97 11.72
C ALA A 274 9.73 -3.02 12.32
N VAL A 275 11.04 -2.76 12.20
CA VAL A 275 12.08 -3.74 12.57
C VAL A 275 12.06 -4.04 14.07
N GLY A 276 12.11 -5.35 14.37
CA GLY A 276 12.17 -5.88 15.74
C GLY A 276 10.79 -6.12 16.38
N GLU A 277 9.69 -5.70 15.74
CA GLU A 277 8.35 -6.18 16.14
C GLU A 277 8.19 -7.68 15.85
N TRP A 278 8.80 -8.16 14.75
CA TRP A 278 8.86 -9.55 14.32
C TRP A 278 10.13 -9.78 13.48
N PRO A 279 10.80 -10.96 13.51
CA PRO A 279 10.50 -12.16 14.31
C PRO A 279 10.87 -12.01 15.78
N GLN A 280 10.20 -12.79 16.63
CA GLN A 280 10.46 -12.79 18.08
C GLN A 280 11.00 -14.13 18.58
N GLY A 281 11.90 -14.08 19.56
CA GLY A 281 12.46 -15.28 20.19
C GLY A 281 13.49 -16.03 19.35
N ASP A 282 13.91 -17.18 19.87
CA ASP A 282 14.98 -18.00 19.29
C ASP A 282 14.48 -18.88 18.14
N ILE A 283 15.42 -19.31 17.28
CA ILE A 283 15.12 -20.28 16.22
C ILE A 283 14.71 -21.60 16.86
N THR A 284 13.57 -22.12 16.42
CA THR A 284 13.03 -23.38 16.91
C THR A 284 13.85 -24.57 16.36
N PRO A 285 14.19 -25.57 17.18
CA PRO A 285 14.87 -26.78 16.71
C PRO A 285 14.11 -27.51 15.59
N ALA A 286 14.87 -28.10 14.65
CA ALA A 286 14.30 -28.69 13.43
C ALA A 286 13.24 -29.77 13.70
N ASN A 287 13.43 -30.60 14.72
CA ASN A 287 12.49 -31.67 15.09
C ASN A 287 11.11 -31.14 15.52
N VAL A 288 11.05 -29.94 16.08
CA VAL A 288 9.79 -29.29 16.49
C VAL A 288 9.07 -28.72 15.26
N CYS A 289 9.80 -28.08 14.34
CA CYS A 289 9.23 -27.54 13.11
C CYS A 289 8.73 -28.58 12.11
N GLU A 290 9.18 -29.84 12.26
CA GLU A 290 8.74 -30.97 11.45
C GLU A 290 7.49 -31.66 12.04
N SER A 291 7.14 -31.37 13.29
CA SER A 291 5.90 -31.84 13.93
C SER A 291 4.69 -30.99 13.53
N ASN A 292 3.53 -31.61 13.30
CA ASN A 292 2.34 -30.89 12.81
C ASN A 292 1.85 -29.78 13.74
N ASP A 293 1.98 -29.97 15.06
CA ASP A 293 1.36 -29.07 16.04
C ASP A 293 2.09 -27.73 16.18
N ARG A 294 3.40 -27.70 15.87
CA ARG A 294 4.26 -26.53 16.11
C ARG A 294 4.99 -26.02 14.86
N ARG A 295 4.70 -26.61 13.70
CA ARG A 295 5.37 -26.27 12.43
C ARG A 295 5.18 -24.83 11.97
N LEU A 296 4.18 -24.12 12.48
CA LEU A 296 3.83 -22.75 12.05
C LEU A 296 4.34 -21.67 13.01
N GLU A 297 4.99 -22.05 14.12
CA GLU A 297 5.51 -21.08 15.09
C GLU A 297 6.59 -20.17 14.47
N ASP A 298 6.75 -18.98 15.05
CA ASP A 298 7.73 -17.97 14.63
C ASP A 298 9.13 -18.55 14.35
N GLY A 299 9.69 -19.31 15.29
CA GLY A 299 11.04 -19.85 15.19
C GLY A 299 11.22 -20.91 14.08
N CYS A 300 10.15 -21.29 13.37
CA CYS A 300 10.20 -22.25 12.27
C CYS A 300 10.36 -21.62 10.88
N TRP A 301 10.26 -20.30 10.76
CA TRP A 301 10.36 -19.60 9.47
C TRP A 301 11.69 -19.87 8.76
N GLU A 302 12.83 -19.76 9.46
CA GLU A 302 14.16 -20.00 8.90
C GLU A 302 14.29 -21.42 8.37
N ARG A 303 13.74 -22.40 9.10
CA ARG A 303 13.83 -23.81 8.73
C ARG A 303 13.08 -24.07 7.43
N HIS A 304 11.85 -23.56 7.33
CA HIS A 304 11.03 -23.73 6.12
C HIS A 304 11.59 -22.97 4.93
N LEU A 305 12.10 -21.75 5.14
CA LEU A 305 12.79 -20.96 4.12
C LEU A 305 14.06 -21.66 3.64
N LEU A 306 14.88 -22.19 4.54
CA LEU A 306 16.10 -22.93 4.19
C LEU A 306 15.77 -24.17 3.35
N LYS A 307 14.73 -24.92 3.71
CA LYS A 307 14.25 -26.07 2.93
C LYS A 307 13.82 -25.62 1.53
N TYR A 308 13.07 -24.53 1.44
CA TYR A 308 12.63 -23.95 0.17
C TYR A 308 13.81 -23.51 -0.70
N VAL A 309 14.74 -22.71 -0.17
CA VAL A 309 15.95 -22.26 -0.86
C VAL A 309 16.78 -23.43 -1.39
N THR A 310 16.94 -24.49 -0.58
CA THR A 310 17.69 -25.69 -0.99
C THR A 310 17.00 -26.41 -2.16
N SER A 311 15.67 -26.48 -2.15
CA SER A 311 14.88 -27.08 -3.24
C SER A 311 14.77 -26.20 -4.48
N SER A 312 14.93 -24.88 -4.34
CA SER A 312 14.68 -23.87 -5.36
C SER A 312 15.84 -22.85 -5.44
N PRO A 313 17.08 -23.29 -5.74
CA PRO A 313 18.28 -22.45 -5.60
C PRO A 313 18.32 -21.24 -6.55
N LYS A 314 17.50 -21.24 -7.61
CA LYS A 314 17.38 -20.11 -8.55
C LYS A 314 16.58 -18.92 -7.98
N GLN A 315 15.90 -19.10 -6.85
CA GLN A 315 15.06 -18.08 -6.24
C GLN A 315 15.89 -17.17 -5.33
N ILE A 316 16.54 -16.16 -5.92
CA ILE A 316 17.41 -15.21 -5.21
C ILE A 316 16.66 -14.50 -4.08
N TRP A 317 15.41 -14.06 -4.33
CA TRP A 317 14.58 -13.39 -3.33
C TRP A 317 14.41 -14.20 -2.03
N ALA A 318 14.39 -15.54 -2.11
CA ALA A 318 14.23 -16.40 -0.94
C ALA A 318 15.53 -16.50 -0.13
N GLN A 319 16.68 -16.39 -0.80
CA GLN A 319 17.99 -16.31 -0.13
C GLN A 319 18.15 -14.97 0.58
N GLU A 320 17.77 -13.88 -0.07
CA GLU A 320 17.77 -12.53 0.51
C GLU A 320 16.85 -12.47 1.73
N LEU A 321 15.63 -13.02 1.63
CA LEU A 321 14.70 -13.12 2.74
C LEU A 321 15.28 -13.92 3.92
N LEU A 322 15.87 -15.09 3.66
CA LEU A 322 16.49 -15.89 4.71
C LEU A 322 17.66 -15.16 5.38
N ALA A 323 18.48 -14.44 4.60
CA ALA A 323 19.58 -13.63 5.13
C ALA A 323 19.06 -12.47 6.00
N ALA A 324 18.03 -11.75 5.54
CA ALA A 324 17.40 -10.66 6.28
C ALA A 324 16.76 -11.17 7.59
N LEU A 325 16.06 -12.30 7.54
CA LEU A 325 15.42 -12.89 8.71
C LEU A 325 16.45 -13.29 9.78
N ASN A 326 17.53 -13.98 9.39
CA ASN A 326 18.63 -14.31 10.30
C ASN A 326 19.31 -13.06 10.87
N LYS A 327 19.41 -11.99 10.07
CA LYS A 327 20.00 -10.72 10.52
C LYS A 327 19.14 -10.02 11.56
N GLN A 328 17.80 -10.11 11.48
CA GLN A 328 16.91 -9.37 12.38
C GLN A 328 16.49 -10.15 13.63
N ARG A 329 16.60 -11.49 13.63
CA ARG A 329 16.22 -12.29 14.79
C ARG A 329 17.02 -11.91 16.05
N GLY A 330 16.30 -11.84 17.18
CA GLY A 330 16.87 -11.55 18.49
C GLY A 330 17.30 -10.09 18.68
N LYS A 331 17.04 -9.21 17.71
CA LYS A 331 17.25 -7.78 17.90
C LYS A 331 16.07 -7.17 18.67
N PRO A 332 16.33 -6.21 19.57
CA PRO A 332 15.26 -5.46 20.20
C PRO A 332 14.53 -4.61 19.15
N VAL A 333 13.26 -4.30 19.42
CA VAL A 333 12.49 -3.28 18.67
C VAL A 333 13.35 -2.03 18.55
N ALA A 334 13.55 -1.54 17.33
CA ALA A 334 14.25 -0.29 17.12
C ALA A 334 13.54 0.81 17.92
N ALA A 335 14.24 1.41 18.88
CA ALA A 335 13.67 2.51 19.64
C ALA A 335 13.37 3.64 18.65
N ASP A 336 12.11 4.09 18.59
CA ASP A 336 11.68 5.23 17.78
C ASP A 336 12.79 6.28 17.77
N HIS A 337 13.27 6.62 16.58
CA HIS A 337 14.00 7.84 16.36
C HIS A 337 13.06 8.98 16.75
N LYS A 338 13.05 9.33 18.04
CA LYS A 338 12.45 10.54 18.56
C LYS A 338 13.01 11.67 17.72
N GLU A 339 12.09 12.31 17.01
CA GLU A 339 12.26 13.52 16.22
C GLU A 339 13.34 14.43 16.83
N LEU A 340 14.34 14.78 16.01
CA LEU A 340 15.22 15.93 16.24
C LEU A 340 14.78 17.07 15.33
#